data_AF-A0A3D9BCS7-F1
#
_entry.id   AF-A0A3D9BCS7-F1
#
_cell.length_a   1.000
_cell.length_b   1.000
_cell.length_c   1.000
_cell.angle_alpha   90.00
_cell.angle_beta   90.00
_cell.angle_gamma   90.00
#
_symmetry.space_group_name_H-M   'P 1'
#
loop_
_entity.id
_entity.type
_entity.pdbx_description
1 polymer ?
#
loop_
_entity_poly.entity_id
_entity_poly.type
_entity_poly.pdbx_seq_one_letter_code
_entity_poly.pdbx_strand_id
1 'polypeptide(L)'
;MSSILAGLFGPHSDYKKLEKEVEDLGFLDSEYIVYLSDDHHNSQYLASVEIKNRDLTEKVRHIFDENHVHKTYLFENMSIDQASYVNLKRLIDARSKAEIHSSPDVRIKVQHDGMNSEVKA
;
A
#
# COMPACT_ATOMS: atom_id res chain seq x y z
N MET A 1 16.79 -12.85 2.47
CA MET A 1 16.55 -11.67 1.63
C MET A 1 15.60 -10.78 2.40
N SER A 2 15.90 -9.48 2.50
CA SER A 2 15.04 -8.52 3.21
C SER A 2 13.92 -8.04 2.30
N SER A 3 12.79 -7.69 2.90
CA SER A 3 11.68 -7.03 2.22
C SER A 3 11.27 -5.79 3.00
N ILE A 4 10.73 -4.79 2.34
CA ILE A 4 10.21 -3.59 2.98
C ILE A 4 8.69 -3.63 2.92
N LEU A 5 8.06 -3.52 4.09
CA LEU A 5 6.64 -3.27 4.20
C LEU A 5 6.43 -1.77 4.43
N ALA A 6 5.84 -1.10 3.45
CA ALA A 6 5.52 0.32 3.51
C ALA A 6 4.01 0.52 3.73
N GLY A 7 3.63 1.40 4.66
CA GLY A 7 2.26 1.76 4.96
C GLY A 7 2.04 3.26 4.78
N LEU A 8 1.02 3.63 4.01
CA LEU A 8 0.59 5.03 3.86
C LEU A 8 -0.55 5.30 4.82
N PHE A 9 -0.36 6.28 5.71
CA PHE A 9 -1.30 6.62 6.78
C PHE A 9 -1.94 7.98 6.55
N GLY A 10 -3.16 8.14 7.08
CA GLY A 10 -3.93 9.37 7.00
C GLY A 10 -3.51 10.44 8.01
N PRO A 11 -4.02 11.68 7.86
CA PRO A 11 -3.69 12.84 8.69
C PRO A 11 -4.09 12.74 10.17
N HIS A 12 -4.88 11.74 10.54
CA HIS A 12 -5.35 11.52 11.92
C HIS A 12 -4.67 10.34 12.61
N SER A 13 -3.74 9.64 11.95
CA SER A 13 -3.06 8.51 12.57
C SER A 13 -1.89 8.99 13.43
N ASP A 14 -1.70 8.35 14.58
CA ASP A 14 -0.67 8.73 15.56
C ASP A 14 0.61 7.94 15.26
N TYR A 15 1.53 8.57 14.53
CA TYR A 15 2.79 7.94 14.16
C TYR A 15 3.64 7.55 15.37
N LYS A 16 3.53 8.25 16.51
CA LYS A 16 4.28 7.91 17.73
C LYS A 16 3.75 6.63 18.36
N LYS A 17 2.42 6.43 18.32
CA LYS A 17 1.81 5.18 18.73
C LYS A 17 2.32 4.03 17.84
N LEU A 18 2.36 4.25 16.52
CA LEU A 18 2.86 3.27 15.56
C LEU A 18 4.33 2.90 15.86
N GLU A 19 5.20 3.89 16.06
CA GLU A 19 6.61 3.65 16.41
C GLU A 19 6.73 2.77 17.65
N LYS A 20 6.00 3.11 18.71
CA LYS A 20 6.01 2.34 19.95
C LYS A 20 5.53 0.90 19.77
N GLU A 21 4.49 0.67 18.95
CA GLU A 21 3.98 -0.69 18.68
C GLU A 21 4.96 -1.51 17.84
N VAL A 22 5.69 -0.86 16.92
CA VAL A 22 6.76 -1.50 16.14
C VAL A 22 7.97 -1.81 17.02
N GLU A 23 8.37 -0.91 17.92
CA GLU A 23 9.44 -1.15 18.90
C GLU A 23 9.06 -2.27 19.90
N ASP A 24 7.79 -2.35 20.33
CA ASP A 24 7.30 -3.40 21.24
C ASP A 24 7.39 -4.81 20.61
N LEU A 25 7.27 -4.89 19.28
CA LEU A 25 7.54 -6.12 18.54
C LEU A 25 9.02 -6.52 18.48
N GLY A 26 9.93 -5.63 18.90
CA GLY A 26 11.37 -5.85 18.93
C GLY A 26 12.12 -5.34 17.71
N PHE A 27 11.53 -4.45 16.90
CA PHE A 27 12.25 -3.77 15.83
C PHE A 27 13.13 -2.66 16.40
N LEU A 28 14.32 -2.49 15.83
CA LEU A 28 15.24 -1.39 16.17
C LEU A 28 14.94 -0.15 15.32
N ASP A 29 15.35 1.05 15.77
CA ASP A 29 15.27 2.30 14.99
C ASP A 29 15.94 2.21 13.61
N SER A 30 16.89 1.29 13.43
CA SER A 30 17.56 1.07 12.13
C SER A 30 16.76 0.19 11.18
N GLU A 31 15.67 -0.44 11.65
CA GLU A 31 14.86 -1.40 10.91
C GLU A 31 13.50 -0.83 10.50
N TYR A 32 13.18 0.40 10.89
CA TYR A 32 12.01 1.12 10.40
C TYR A 32 12.31 2.59 10.19
N ILE A 33 11.54 3.25 9.33
CA ILE A 33 11.62 4.70 9.12
C ILE A 33 10.21 5.26 8.97
N VAL A 34 9.91 6.33 9.69
CA VAL A 34 8.69 7.12 9.52
C VAL A 34 9.02 8.41 8.76
N TYR A 35 8.39 8.58 7.62
CA TYR A 35 8.49 9.77 6.77
C TYR A 35 7.29 10.67 6.99
N LEU A 36 7.53 11.80 7.65
CA LEU A 36 6.54 12.85 7.83
C LEU A 36 6.57 13.77 6.62
N SER A 37 5.40 14.01 6.01
CA SER A 37 5.27 15.01 4.95
C SER A 37 5.06 16.38 5.58
N ASP A 38 5.90 17.36 5.23
CA ASP A 38 5.78 18.76 5.67
C ASP A 38 4.68 19.54 4.93
N ASP A 39 3.84 18.86 4.15
CA ASP A 39 2.80 19.52 3.37
C ASP A 39 1.68 19.97 4.33
N HIS A 40 1.66 21.28 4.63
CA HIS A 40 0.74 21.95 5.57
C HIS A 40 -0.76 21.66 5.35
N HIS A 41 -1.15 21.06 4.22
CA HIS A 41 -2.53 20.69 3.89
C HIS A 41 -2.83 19.18 3.94
N ASN A 42 -1.83 18.30 4.00
CA ASN A 42 -2.00 16.85 4.02
C ASN A 42 -1.03 16.22 5.02
N SER A 43 -1.46 16.06 6.27
CA SER A 43 -0.67 15.42 7.35
C SER A 43 -0.49 13.90 7.17
N GLN A 44 -0.46 13.41 5.94
CA GLN A 44 -0.19 12.02 5.62
C GLN A 44 1.28 11.69 5.88
N TYR A 45 1.53 10.54 6.47
CA TYR A 45 2.88 10.03 6.66
C TYR A 45 3.00 8.63 6.07
N LEU A 46 4.23 8.27 5.72
CA LEU A 46 4.58 6.95 5.22
C LEU A 46 5.48 6.29 6.26
N ALA A 47 5.18 5.06 6.65
CA ALA A 47 6.10 4.26 7.45
C ALA A 47 6.65 3.12 6.60
N SER A 48 7.94 2.84 6.70
CA SER A 48 8.59 1.68 6.10
C SER A 48 9.22 0.83 7.20
N VAL A 49 9.04 -0.48 7.13
CA VAL A 49 9.63 -1.43 8.07
C VAL A 49 10.36 -2.52 7.27
N GLU A 50 11.62 -2.76 7.61
CA GLU A 50 12.42 -3.85 7.05
C GLU A 50 12.06 -5.16 7.74
N ILE A 51 11.60 -6.11 6.93
CA ILE A 51 11.15 -7.41 7.38
C ILE A 51 12.07 -8.48 6.80
N LYS A 52 12.72 -9.20 7.72
CA LYS A 52 13.62 -10.33 7.41
C LYS A 52 12.92 -11.69 7.51
N ASN A 53 11.75 -11.74 8.15
CA ASN A 53 11.00 -12.96 8.40
C ASN A 53 9.51 -12.79 8.09
N ARG A 54 8.89 -13.80 7.46
CA ARG A 54 7.49 -13.76 7.03
C ARG A 54 6.51 -13.67 8.21
N ASP A 55 6.84 -14.26 9.35
CA ASP A 55 6.01 -14.15 10.56
C ASP A 55 5.88 -12.70 11.07
N LEU A 56 6.91 -11.89 10.88
CA LEU A 56 6.89 -10.47 11.24
C LEU A 56 6.04 -9.65 10.27
N THR A 57 5.92 -10.08 9.01
CA THR A 57 5.08 -9.41 8.00
C THR A 57 3.63 -9.30 8.46
N GLU A 58 3.04 -10.40 8.93
CA GLU A 58 1.65 -10.40 9.38
C GLU A 58 1.46 -9.56 10.65
N LYS A 59 2.43 -9.58 11.58
CA LYS A 59 2.37 -8.77 12.80
C LYS A 59 2.43 -7.27 12.52
N VAL A 60 3.39 -6.83 11.70
CA VAL A 60 3.52 -5.42 11.32
C VAL A 60 2.30 -4.98 10.51
N ARG A 61 1.80 -5.83 9.62
CA ARG A 61 0.57 -5.56 8.88
C ARG A 61 -0.62 -5.35 9.82
N HIS A 62 -0.78 -6.21 10.82
CA HIS A 62 -1.82 -6.05 11.83
C HIS A 62 -1.69 -4.71 12.58
N ILE A 63 -0.48 -4.30 12.98
CA ILE A 63 -0.26 -2.99 13.60
C ILE A 63 -0.65 -1.86 12.64
N PHE A 64 -0.32 -1.97 11.36
CA PHE A 64 -0.68 -0.96 10.37
C PHE A 64 -2.20 -0.84 10.22
N ASP A 65 -2.91 -1.97 10.17
CA ASP A 65 -4.37 -2.04 10.17
C ASP A 65 -4.99 -1.37 11.42
N GLU A 66 -4.48 -1.67 12.62
CA GLU A 66 -4.93 -1.06 13.89
C GLU A 66 -4.68 0.46 13.95
N ASN A 67 -3.70 0.96 13.20
CA ASN A 67 -3.40 2.39 13.07
C ASN A 67 -4.06 3.03 11.84
N HIS A 68 -5.12 2.41 11.30
CA HIS A 68 -5.92 2.93 10.19
C HIS A 68 -5.08 3.26 8.94
N VAL A 69 -4.18 2.35 8.55
CA VAL A 69 -3.44 2.47 7.29
C VAL A 69 -4.40 2.56 6.11
N HIS A 70 -4.12 3.44 5.15
CA HIS A 70 -4.91 3.56 3.93
C HIS A 70 -4.53 2.52 2.89
N LYS A 71 -3.22 2.32 2.70
CA LYS A 71 -2.67 1.32 1.78
C LYS A 71 -1.33 0.80 2.29
N THR A 72 -1.13 -0.50 2.13
CA THR A 72 0.13 -1.19 2.41
C THR A 72 0.78 -1.68 1.12
N TYR A 73 2.09 -1.58 1.03
CA TYR A 73 2.89 -2.01 -0.11
C TYR A 73 4.05 -2.88 0.37
N LEU A 74 4.12 -4.10 -0.16
CA LEU A 74 5.26 -4.99 0.06
C LEU A 74 6.26 -4.85 -1.09
N PHE A 75 7.52 -4.60 -0.76
CA PHE A 75 8.65 -4.53 -1.67
C PHE A 75 9.64 -5.64 -1.33
N GLU A 76 9.64 -6.70 -2.14
CA GLU A 76 10.58 -7.81 -1.97
C GLU A 76 11.97 -7.42 -2.48
N ASN A 77 13.01 -8.05 -1.91
CA ASN A 77 14.42 -7.81 -2.28
C ASN A 77 14.86 -6.36 -2.10
N MET A 78 14.36 -5.69 -1.06
CA MET A 78 14.68 -4.32 -0.73
C MET A 78 15.11 -4.23 0.73
N SER A 79 16.17 -3.47 0.97
CA SER A 79 16.65 -3.16 2.32
C SER A 79 16.26 -1.75 2.74
N ILE A 80 16.31 -1.46 4.03
CA ILE A 80 15.94 -0.16 4.60
C ILE A 80 16.74 1.01 4.01
N ASP A 81 18.02 0.77 3.67
CA ASP A 81 18.91 1.76 3.04
C ASP A 81 18.40 2.24 1.67
N GLN A 82 17.79 1.33 0.90
CA GLN A 82 17.22 1.64 -0.41
C GLN A 82 15.81 2.23 -0.31
N ALA A 83 15.16 2.10 0.85
CA ALA A 83 13.78 2.46 1.11
C ALA A 83 13.58 3.97 1.34
N SER A 84 14.40 4.84 0.75
CA SER A 84 14.27 6.30 0.95
C SER A 84 12.89 6.82 0.52
N TYR A 85 12.37 7.84 1.20
CA TYR A 85 11.07 8.46 0.90
C TYR A 85 10.84 8.70 -0.60
N VAL A 86 11.81 9.30 -1.29
CA VAL A 86 11.71 9.61 -2.72
C VAL A 86 11.55 8.36 -3.57
N ASN A 87 12.27 7.27 -3.25
CA ASN A 87 12.19 6.01 -3.97
C ASN A 87 10.85 5.32 -3.69
N LEU A 88 10.45 5.20 -2.42
CA LEU A 88 9.18 4.59 -2.04
C LEU A 88 8.01 5.36 -2.65
N LYS A 89 8.01 6.69 -2.55
CA LYS A 89 6.98 7.54 -3.14
C LYS A 89 6.87 7.32 -4.64
N ARG A 90 7.99 7.31 -5.38
CA ARG A 90 8.00 7.01 -6.82
C ARG A 90 7.45 5.63 -7.15
N LEU A 91 7.81 4.61 -6.37
CA LEU A 91 7.33 3.24 -6.56
C LEU A 91 5.83 3.13 -6.26
N ILE A 92 5.35 3.78 -5.20
CA ILE A 92 3.94 3.86 -4.83
C ILE A 92 3.15 4.59 -5.90
N ASP A 93 3.61 5.76 -6.36
CA ASP A 93 3.00 6.53 -7.44
C ASP A 93 2.94 5.70 -8.74
N ALA A 94 4.00 4.99 -9.08
CA ALA A 94 4.06 4.12 -10.26
C ALA A 94 3.09 2.93 -10.14
N ARG A 95 3.02 2.26 -8.98
CA ARG A 95 2.08 1.16 -8.71
C ARG A 95 0.63 1.65 -8.73
N SER A 96 0.33 2.73 -8.02
CA SER A 96 -1.00 3.35 -7.99
C SER A 96 -1.45 3.76 -9.39
N LYS A 97 -0.56 4.35 -10.19
CA LYS A 97 -0.84 4.67 -11.59
C LYS A 97 -1.07 3.43 -12.45
N ALA A 98 -0.29 2.36 -12.27
CA ALA A 98 -0.49 1.10 -12.98
C ALA A 98 -1.83 0.45 -12.63
N GLU A 99 -2.23 0.46 -11.35
CA GLU A 99 -3.54 -0.04 -10.89
C GLU A 99 -4.71 0.74 -11.53
N ILE A 100 -4.58 2.06 -11.68
CA ILE A 100 -5.62 2.90 -12.31
C ILE A 100 -5.72 2.66 -13.83
N HIS A 101 -4.60 2.37 -14.51
CA HIS A 101 -4.61 2.09 -15.95
C HIS A 101 -5.06 0.66 -16.31
N SER A 102 -5.06 -0.26 -15.35
CA SER A 102 -5.62 -1.61 -15.49
C SER A 102 -7.14 -1.64 -15.34
N SER A 103 -7.87 -0.80 -16.09
CA SER A 103 -9.27 -1.02 -16.54
C SER A 103 -9.79 0.21 -17.30
N PRO A 104 -10.29 0.01 -18.52
CA PRO A 104 -11.73 -0.04 -18.64
C PRO A 104 -12.13 -1.48 -18.93
N ASP A 105 -13.06 -1.97 -18.12
CA ASP A 105 -13.89 -3.12 -18.43
C ASP A 105 -14.63 -2.80 -19.74
N VAL A 106 -14.02 -3.14 -20.88
CA VAL A 106 -14.69 -3.09 -22.16
C VAL A 106 -15.67 -4.25 -22.13
N ARG A 107 -16.87 -3.98 -21.59
CA ARG A 107 -18.06 -4.79 -21.80
C ARG A 107 -18.38 -4.72 -23.30
N ILE A 108 -17.66 -5.48 -24.11
CA ILE A 108 -18.06 -5.76 -25.48
C ILE A 108 -19.38 -6.50 -25.34
N LYS A 109 -20.49 -5.79 -25.53
CA LYS A 109 -21.78 -6.41 -25.76
C LYS A 109 -21.61 -7.29 -27.00
N VAL A 110 -21.41 -8.59 -26.79
CA VAL A 110 -21.62 -9.58 -27.83
C VAL A 110 -23.08 -9.43 -28.24
N GLN A 111 -23.32 -8.86 -29.43
CA GLN A 111 -24.62 -8.94 -30.08
C GLN A 111 -24.92 -10.42 -30.25
N HIS A 112 -25.89 -10.93 -29.49
CA HIS A 112 -26.44 -12.24 -29.75
C HIS A 112 -27.41 -12.10 -30.92
N ASP A 113 -27.01 -12.64 -32.06
CA ASP A 113 -27.90 -12.95 -33.17
C ASP A 113 -28.99 -13.91 -32.68
N GLY A 114 -30.25 -13.69 -33.08
CA GLY A 114 -31.39 -14.46 -32.60
C GLY A 114 -32.70 -14.03 -33.22
N MET A 115 -32.92 -14.46 -34.47
CA MET A 115 -34.20 -14.40 -35.18
C MET A 115 -35.34 -15.07 -34.40
N ASN A 116 -36.52 -14.45 -34.33
CA ASN A 116 -37.84 -15.02 -34.62
C ASN A 116 -38.95 -14.10 -34.06
N SER A 117 -39.83 -13.59 -34.91
CA SER A 117 -41.28 -13.74 -34.68
C SER A 117 -42.03 -13.29 -35.93
N GLU A 118 -42.61 -14.27 -36.62
CA GLU A 118 -43.74 -14.08 -37.53
C GLU A 118 -44.85 -13.24 -36.85
N VAL A 119 -45.47 -12.33 -37.60
CA VAL A 119 -46.81 -11.81 -37.29
C VAL A 119 -47.68 -11.87 -38.55
N LYS A 120 -48.76 -12.63 -38.45
CA LYS A 120 -49.85 -12.67 -39.43
C LYS A 120 -50.66 -11.36 -39.37
N ALA A 121 -50.95 -10.77 -40.52
CA ALA A 121 -52.17 -10.01 -40.81
C ALA A 121 -52.43 -10.04 -42.32
#